data_AF-A0A1F4B1P7-F1
#
_entry.id   AF-A0A1F4B1P7-F1
#
_cell.length_a   1.000
_cell.length_b   1.000
_cell.length_c   1.000
_cell.angle_alpha   90.00
_cell.angle_beta   90.00
_cell.angle_gamma   90.00
#
_symmetry.space_group_name_H-M   'P 1'
#
loop_
_entity.id
_entity.type
_entity.pdbx_description
1 polymer ?
#
loop_
_entity_poly.entity_id
_entity_poly.type
_entity_poly.pdbx_seq_one_letter_code
_entity_poly.pdbx_strand_id
1 'polypeptide(L)'
;MNAGVEGSRGAASYEVLSPWANVDPVPLRGITPRTADLAGKKIGLFSNRKRAAELTLTAVETRLKEQMPSVETTWYTSTRINTPEALTEGKARFEAWVKSVDAVVLSVAD
;
A
#
# COMPACT_ATOMS: atom_id res chain seq x y z
N MET A 1 32.86 -36.05 54.90
CA MET A 1 32.41 -34.64 55.04
C MET A 1 32.31 -34.09 53.62
N ASN A 2 31.10 -34.06 53.05
CA ASN A 2 30.86 -33.51 51.71
C ASN A 2 30.15 -32.17 51.90
N ALA A 3 30.87 -31.08 51.69
CA ALA A 3 30.27 -29.75 51.64
C ALA A 3 29.53 -29.64 50.30
N GLY A 4 28.20 -29.56 50.37
CA GLY A 4 27.37 -29.24 49.21
C GLY A 4 27.69 -27.83 48.73
N VAL A 5 28.09 -27.72 47.48
CA VAL A 5 28.17 -26.41 46.81
C VAL A 5 26.75 -26.05 46.40
N GLU A 6 26.06 -25.29 47.25
CA GLU A 6 24.85 -24.57 46.86
C GLU A 6 25.24 -23.50 45.85
N GLY A 7 25.10 -23.81 44.57
CA GLY A 7 25.18 -22.81 43.51
C GLY A 7 24.05 -21.80 43.71
N SER A 8 24.40 -20.57 44.11
CA SER A 8 23.43 -19.48 44.17
C SER A 8 22.84 -19.29 42.77
N ARG A 9 21.58 -19.67 42.59
CA ARG A 9 20.78 -19.23 41.43
C ARG A 9 20.55 -17.73 41.59
N GLY A 10 21.54 -16.93 41.18
CA GLY A 10 21.31 -15.52 40.92
C GLY A 10 20.19 -15.44 39.89
N ALA A 11 19.07 -14.83 40.24
CA ALA A 11 17.97 -14.61 39.32
C ALA A 11 18.51 -13.73 38.18
N ALA A 12 18.85 -14.34 37.04
CA ALA A 12 19.30 -13.60 35.88
C ALA A 12 18.13 -12.72 35.41
N SER A 13 18.26 -11.41 35.61
CA SER A 13 17.34 -10.43 35.07
C SER A 13 17.74 -10.15 33.62
N TYR A 14 16.82 -10.40 32.69
CA TYR A 14 16.98 -10.02 31.29
C TYR A 14 16.18 -8.74 31.05
N GLU A 15 16.82 -7.74 30.44
CA GLU A 15 16.11 -6.59 29.91
C GLU A 15 15.36 -7.02 28.64
N VAL A 16 14.03 -6.98 28.69
CA VAL A 16 13.19 -7.24 27.51
C VAL A 16 13.01 -5.92 26.79
N LEU A 17 13.80 -5.72 25.75
CA LEU A 17 13.59 -4.62 24.82
C LEU A 17 12.31 -4.88 24.03
N SER A 18 11.45 -3.85 23.93
CA SER A 18 10.31 -3.89 23.02
C SER A 18 10.81 -4.22 21.60
N PRO A 19 10.17 -5.16 20.88
CA PRO A 19 10.51 -5.38 19.47
C PRO A 19 10.17 -4.15 18.61
N TRP A 20 9.38 -3.23 19.16
CA TRP A 20 9.07 -1.94 18.58
C TRP A 20 10.02 -0.90 19.16
N ALA A 21 10.92 -0.38 18.33
CA ALA A 21 11.69 0.82 18.65
C ALA A 21 10.75 1.99 18.95
N ASN A 22 11.24 3.01 19.67
CA ASN A 22 10.58 4.31 19.70
C ASN A 22 10.37 4.75 18.24
N VAL A 23 9.12 4.91 17.84
CA VAL A 23 8.78 5.30 16.47
C VAL A 23 9.27 6.72 16.30
N ASP A 24 10.20 6.94 15.37
CA ASP A 24 10.54 8.29 14.93
C ASP A 24 9.23 9.00 14.56
N PRO A 25 8.90 10.15 15.16
CA PRO A 25 7.63 10.79 14.91
C PRO A 25 7.61 11.24 13.44
N VAL A 26 6.96 10.44 12.59
CA VAL A 26 6.70 10.81 11.20
C VAL A 26 5.60 11.87 11.23
N PRO A 27 5.84 13.10 10.71
CA PRO A 27 4.81 14.11 10.67
C PRO A 27 3.58 13.58 9.93
N LEU A 28 2.43 13.61 10.60
CA LEU A 28 1.16 13.24 9.98
C LEU A 28 0.90 14.18 8.81
N ARG A 29 0.70 13.61 7.63
CA ARG A 29 0.28 14.36 6.44
C ARG A 29 -1.24 14.31 6.37
N GLY A 30 -1.85 15.43 6.00
CA GLY A 30 -3.28 15.46 5.71
C GLY A 30 -3.64 14.49 4.59
N ILE A 31 -4.88 14.00 4.59
CA ILE A 31 -5.42 13.24 3.48
C ILE A 31 -5.51 14.13 2.24
N THR A 32 -5.24 13.57 1.06
CA THR A 32 -5.54 14.25 -0.20
C THR A 32 -7.04 14.56 -0.24
N PRO A 33 -7.47 15.78 -0.63
CA PRO A 33 -8.88 16.09 -0.81
C PRO A 33 -9.57 15.07 -1.71
N ARG A 34 -10.76 14.62 -1.32
CA ARG A 34 -11.56 13.72 -2.14
C ARG A 34 -12.20 14.51 -3.28
N THR A 35 -12.28 13.90 -4.46
CA THR A 35 -13.05 14.45 -5.57
C THR A 35 -14.53 14.52 -5.17
N ALA A 36 -15.17 15.67 -5.41
CA ALA A 36 -16.56 15.90 -5.01
C ALA A 36 -17.57 15.07 -5.82
N ASP A 37 -17.26 14.83 -7.09
CA ASP A 37 -18.05 14.04 -8.03
C ASP A 37 -17.12 13.27 -8.98
N LEU A 38 -17.68 12.37 -9.79
CA LEU A 38 -16.94 11.60 -10.80
C LEU A 38 -17.29 12.02 -12.24
N ALA A 39 -18.23 12.95 -12.44
CA ALA A 39 -18.71 13.26 -13.78
C ALA A 39 -17.61 13.91 -14.63
N GLY A 40 -17.32 13.34 -15.80
CA GLY A 40 -16.26 13.85 -16.68
C GLY A 40 -14.84 13.70 -16.11
N LYS A 41 -14.66 12.93 -15.03
CA LYS A 41 -13.34 12.68 -14.42
C LYS A 41 -12.63 11.52 -15.09
N LYS A 42 -11.31 11.57 -15.06
CA LYS A 42 -10.43 10.51 -15.51
C LYS A 42 -9.92 9.69 -14.32
N ILE A 43 -10.39 8.46 -14.20
CA ILE A 43 -10.12 7.56 -13.08
C ILE A 43 -9.02 6.56 -13.45
N GLY A 44 -7.96 6.55 -12.67
CA GLY A 44 -6.86 5.60 -12.79
C GLY A 44 -7.18 4.25 -12.16
N LEU A 45 -6.95 3.16 -12.88
CA LEU A 45 -7.09 1.78 -12.42
C LEU A 45 -5.69 1.19 -12.22
N PHE A 46 -5.23 1.14 -10.97
CA PHE A 46 -3.88 0.74 -10.62
C PHE A 46 -3.82 -0.73 -10.17
N SER A 47 -3.28 -1.58 -11.02
CA SER A 47 -3.00 -2.98 -10.72
C SER A 47 -1.64 -3.13 -10.05
N ASN A 48 -1.61 -3.81 -8.90
CA ASN A 48 -0.37 -4.24 -8.26
C ASN A 48 0.30 -5.45 -8.94
N ARG A 49 -0.17 -5.85 -10.14
CA ARG A 49 0.30 -6.98 -10.95
C ARG A 49 -0.07 -8.37 -10.40
N LYS A 50 -0.81 -8.47 -9.30
CA LYS A 50 -1.38 -9.76 -8.87
C LYS A 50 -2.58 -10.14 -9.75
N ARG A 51 -2.82 -11.44 -9.92
CA ARG A 51 -3.83 -11.96 -10.84
C ARG A 51 -5.24 -11.46 -10.50
N ALA A 52 -5.61 -11.48 -9.22
CA ALA A 52 -6.94 -11.03 -8.82
C ALA A 52 -7.13 -9.52 -8.97
N ALA A 53 -6.05 -8.73 -8.98
CA ALA A 53 -6.13 -7.28 -9.12
C ALA A 53 -6.76 -6.85 -10.45
N GLU A 54 -6.36 -7.49 -11.55
CA GLU A 54 -6.93 -7.22 -12.87
C GLU A 54 -8.42 -7.58 -12.93
N LEU A 55 -8.83 -8.72 -12.34
CA LEU A 55 -10.24 -9.12 -12.28
C LEU A 55 -11.09 -8.10 -11.53
N THR A 56 -10.62 -7.64 -10.37
CA THR A 56 -11.33 -6.62 -9.57
C THR A 56 -11.42 -5.30 -10.32
N LEU A 57 -10.33 -4.84 -10.94
CA LEU A 57 -10.30 -3.56 -11.65
C LEU A 57 -11.18 -3.59 -12.90
N THR A 58 -11.24 -4.71 -13.62
CA THR A 58 -12.18 -4.90 -14.74
C THR A 58 -13.62 -4.78 -14.26
N ALA A 59 -13.99 -5.43 -13.15
CA ALA A 59 -15.33 -5.30 -12.59
C ALA A 59 -15.67 -3.87 -12.17
N VAL A 60 -14.71 -3.15 -11.57
CA VAL A 60 -14.85 -1.73 -11.23
C VAL A 60 -15.04 -0.89 -12.50
N GLU A 61 -14.23 -1.10 -13.52
CA GLU A 61 -14.31 -0.37 -14.78
C GLU A 61 -15.67 -0.56 -15.46
N THR A 62 -16.14 -1.82 -15.57
CA THR A 62 -17.45 -2.14 -16.12
C THR A 62 -18.54 -1.40 -15.37
N ARG A 63 -18.56 -1.51 -14.04
CA ARG A 63 -19.61 -0.88 -13.23
C ARG A 63 -19.58 0.65 -13.30
N LEU A 64 -18.37 1.22 -13.33
CA LEU A 64 -18.17 2.67 -13.41
C LEU A 64 -18.71 3.23 -14.74
N LYS A 65 -18.41 2.55 -15.85
CA LYS A 65 -18.90 2.95 -17.19
C LYS A 65 -20.41 2.79 -17.33
N GLU A 66 -21.00 1.76 -16.73
CA GLU A 66 -22.46 1.57 -16.71
C GLU A 66 -23.18 2.65 -15.92
N GLN A 67 -22.68 3.01 -14.74
CA GLN A 67 -23.33 3.97 -13.85
C GLN A 67 -23.05 5.43 -14.22
N MET A 68 -21.86 5.70 -14.73
CA MET A 68 -21.37 7.05 -14.99
C MET A 68 -20.64 7.10 -16.34
N PRO A 69 -21.37 7.09 -17.47
CA PRO A 69 -20.78 6.97 -18.81
C PRO A 69 -19.84 8.12 -19.21
N SER A 70 -19.90 9.26 -18.51
CA SER A 70 -18.99 10.39 -18.74
C SER A 70 -17.61 10.21 -18.09
N VAL A 71 -17.43 9.17 -17.27
CA VAL A 71 -16.13 8.86 -16.65
C VAL A 71 -15.19 8.23 -17.68
N GLU A 72 -13.98 8.77 -17.76
CA GLU A 72 -12.88 8.15 -18.48
C GLU A 72 -12.07 7.25 -17.55
N THR A 73 -11.50 6.18 -18.10
CA THR A 73 -10.63 5.25 -17.35
C THR A 73 -9.29 5.06 -18.03
N THR A 74 -8.26 4.84 -17.23
CA THR A 74 -6.92 4.51 -17.73
C THR A 74 -6.25 3.55 -16.76
N TRP A 75 -5.56 2.55 -17.30
CA TRP A 75 -4.91 1.52 -16.52
C TRP A 75 -3.42 1.81 -16.28
N TYR A 76 -2.94 1.38 -15.12
CA TYR A 76 -1.52 1.24 -14.84
C TYR A 76 -1.26 -0.10 -14.17
N THR A 77 -0.28 -0.84 -14.67
CA THR A 77 0.16 -2.10 -14.05
C THR A 77 1.56 -1.91 -13.49
N SER A 78 1.73 -2.29 -12.23
CA SER A 78 3.02 -2.21 -11.52
C SER A 78 4.12 -2.94 -12.29
N THR A 79 5.34 -2.38 -12.23
CA THR A 79 6.51 -2.98 -12.86
C THR A 79 6.93 -4.27 -12.16
N ARG A 80 6.78 -4.32 -10.83
CA ARG A 80 7.13 -5.49 -10.00
C ARG A 80 5.98 -5.83 -9.05
N ILE A 81 5.91 -7.10 -8.64
CA ILE A 81 4.98 -7.56 -7.60
C ILE A 81 5.57 -7.20 -6.24
N ASN A 82 4.73 -6.78 -5.28
CA ASN A 82 5.10 -6.48 -3.88
C ASN A 82 6.22 -5.44 -3.68
N THR A 83 6.53 -4.64 -4.70
CA THR A 83 7.46 -3.50 -4.59
C THR A 83 6.69 -2.23 -4.90
N PRO A 84 6.69 -1.21 -4.02
CA PRO A 84 6.07 0.07 -4.34
C PRO A 84 6.61 0.65 -5.64
N GLU A 85 5.74 1.07 -6.56
CA GLU A 85 6.16 1.51 -7.90
C GLU A 85 7.09 2.74 -7.86
N ALA A 86 6.99 3.57 -6.81
CA ALA A 86 7.91 4.68 -6.57
C ALA A 86 9.37 4.25 -6.29
N LEU A 87 9.59 2.96 -6.02
CA LEU A 87 10.91 2.35 -5.76
C LEU A 87 11.38 1.45 -6.91
N THR A 88 10.65 1.41 -8.03
CA THR A 88 11.01 0.61 -9.21
C THR A 88 11.57 1.50 -10.32
N GLU A 89 12.12 0.84 -11.35
CA GLU A 89 12.46 1.46 -12.63
C GLU A 89 11.25 2.12 -13.34
N GLY A 90 10.03 1.77 -12.93
CA GLY A 90 8.78 2.33 -13.45
C GLY A 90 8.40 3.69 -12.85
N LYS A 91 9.14 4.21 -11.86
CA LYS A 91 8.80 5.44 -11.13
C LYS A 91 8.42 6.61 -12.05
N ALA A 92 9.22 6.91 -13.07
CA ALA A 92 8.97 8.06 -13.95
C ALA A 92 7.64 7.92 -14.72
N ARG A 93 7.34 6.71 -15.21
CA ARG A 93 6.07 6.42 -15.90
C ARG A 93 4.89 6.48 -14.93
N PHE A 94 5.07 5.96 -13.71
CA PHE A 94 4.07 6.01 -12.66
C PHE A 94 3.74 7.45 -12.27
N GLU A 95 4.74 8.29 -12.02
CA GLU A 95 4.52 9.69 -11.66
C GLU A 95 3.85 10.47 -12.80
N ALA A 96 4.22 10.20 -14.06
CA ALA A 96 3.55 10.79 -15.22
C ALA A 96 2.08 10.36 -15.29
N TRP A 97 1.80 9.08 -15.05
CA TRP A 97 0.44 8.53 -15.07
C TRP A 97 -0.43 9.08 -13.94
N VAL A 98 0.07 9.09 -12.70
CA VAL A 98 -0.67 9.61 -11.53
C VAL A 98 -1.02 11.08 -11.68
N LYS A 99 -0.15 11.89 -12.32
CA LYS A 99 -0.44 13.30 -12.62
C LYS A 99 -1.50 13.50 -13.71
N SER A 100 -1.84 12.45 -14.46
CA SER A 100 -2.76 12.51 -15.60
C SER A 100 -4.20 12.07 -15.27
N VAL A 101 -4.47 11.73 -14.01
CA VAL A 101 -5.77 11.22 -13.53
C VAL A 101 -6.25 12.05 -12.34
N ASP A 102 -7.56 12.13 -12.15
CA ASP A 102 -8.19 12.89 -11.05
C ASP A 102 -8.26 12.08 -9.75
N ALA A 103 -8.37 10.75 -9.86
CA ALA A 103 -8.40 9.83 -8.73
C ALA A 103 -7.91 8.44 -9.17
N VAL A 104 -7.52 7.61 -8.20
CA VAL A 104 -6.99 6.26 -8.45
C VAL A 104 -7.74 5.23 -7.61
N VAL A 105 -8.14 4.13 -8.25
CA VAL A 105 -8.53 2.88 -7.60
C VAL A 105 -7.35 1.92 -7.68
N LEU A 106 -6.80 1.56 -6.53
CA LEU A 106 -5.75 0.55 -6.41
C LEU A 106 -6.39 -0.79 -6.07
N SER A 107 -6.04 -1.84 -6.81
CA SER A 107 -6.32 -3.22 -6.40
C SER A 107 -5.02 -3.96 -6.04
N VAL A 108 -4.99 -4.47 -4.81
CA VAL A 108 -3.89 -5.30 -4.29
C VAL A 108 -4.22 -6.81 -4.37
N ALA A 109 -5.45 -7.16 -4.72
CA ALA A 109 -6.09 -8.46 -4.51
C ALA A 109 -5.20 -9.70 -4.77
N ASP A 110 -5.32 -10.69 -3.88
CA ASP A 110 -4.64 -11.99 -3.89
C ASP A 110 -5.53 -13.10 -4.44
#